data_AF-A0A7D9N4R7-F1
#
_entry.id   AF-A0A7D9N4R7-F1
#
_cell.length_a   1.000
_cell.length_b   1.000
_cell.length_c   1.000
_cell.angle_alpha   90.00
_cell.angle_beta   90.00
_cell.angle_gamma   90.00
#
_symmetry.space_group_name_H-M   'P 1'
#
loop_
_entity.id
_entity.type
_entity.pdbx_description
1 polymer ?
#
loop_
_entity_poly.entity_id
_entity_poly.type
_entity_poly.pdbx_seq_one_letter_code
_entity_poly.pdbx_strand_id
1 'polypeptide(L)'
;MKWFGKCIDYFFTGMGFGAICYVCIMTFLYPGVGLTVKETVSVLGISGIIGFLSMIFKTDLPMSAAFAIHFIGTFILFMLMATINHWVINISSIVMFILMYVVIWLICLLEQKKTVNRINDRIKKRNLK
;
A
#
# COMPACT_ATOMS: atom_id res chain seq x y z
N MET A 1 23.12 -5.00 8.19
CA MET A 1 21.93 -5.88 8.41
C MET A 1 20.64 -5.13 8.81
N LYS A 2 20.65 -4.07 9.64
CA LYS A 2 19.41 -3.37 10.06
C LYS A 2 18.63 -2.68 8.93
N TRP A 3 19.30 -2.23 7.86
CA TRP A 3 18.65 -1.58 6.72
C TRP A 3 17.93 -2.59 5.81
N PHE A 4 18.57 -3.73 5.56
CA PHE A 4 18.00 -4.82 4.76
C PHE A 4 16.71 -5.38 5.37
N GLY A 5 16.67 -5.58 6.69
CA GLY A 5 15.45 -6.02 7.38
C GLY A 5 14.28 -5.04 7.20
N LYS A 6 14.55 -3.73 7.30
CA LYS A 6 13.51 -2.71 7.05
C LYS A 6 13.01 -2.75 5.62
N CYS A 7 13.88 -2.95 4.64
CA CYS A 7 13.46 -3.08 3.24
C CYS A 7 12.53 -4.29 3.05
N ILE A 8 12.90 -5.44 3.61
CA ILE A 8 12.05 -6.64 3.63
C ILE A 8 10.68 -6.33 4.25
N ASP A 9 10.64 -5.68 5.41
CA ASP A 9 9.39 -5.34 6.08
C ASP A 9 8.47 -4.50 5.18
N TYR A 10 9.02 -3.50 4.48
CA TYR A 10 8.28 -2.68 3.53
C TYR A 10 7.73 -3.48 2.36
N PHE A 11 8.54 -4.36 1.78
CA PHE A 11 8.14 -5.21 0.67
C PHE A 11 6.98 -6.13 1.06
N PHE A 12 7.09 -6.84 2.18
CA PHE A 12 6.03 -7.74 2.64
C PHE A 12 4.79 -6.99 3.12
N THR A 13 4.93 -5.79 3.68
CA THR A 13 3.79 -4.95 4.03
C THR A 13 3.03 -4.52 2.78
N GLY A 14 3.74 -4.06 1.74
CA GLY A 14 3.14 -3.70 0.45
C GLY A 14 2.46 -4.89 -0.21
N MET A 15 3.13 -6.05 -0.22
CA MET A 15 2.57 -7.31 -0.72
C MET A 15 1.29 -7.71 0.02
N GLY A 16 1.26 -7.56 1.36
CA GLY A 16 0.10 -7.85 2.19
C GLY A 16 -1.12 -6.99 1.82
N PHE A 17 -0.93 -5.68 1.68
CA PHE A 17 -2.01 -4.80 1.19
C PHE A 17 -2.47 -5.22 -0.21
N GLY A 18 -1.54 -5.45 -1.13
CA GLY A 18 -1.85 -5.90 -2.49
C GLY A 18 -2.67 -7.19 -2.54
N ALA A 19 -2.26 -8.20 -1.76
CA ALA A 19 -2.94 -9.48 -1.65
C ALA A 19 -4.40 -9.32 -1.17
N ILE A 20 -4.60 -8.57 -0.09
CA ILE A 20 -5.93 -8.32 0.47
C ILE A 20 -6.80 -7.58 -0.55
N CYS A 21 -6.28 -6.52 -1.15
CA CYS A 21 -7.01 -5.74 -2.14
C CYS A 21 -7.43 -6.60 -3.32
N TYR A 22 -6.52 -7.40 -3.85
CA TYR A 22 -6.76 -8.25 -5.01
C TYR A 22 -7.80 -9.33 -4.75
N VAL A 23 -7.70 -10.02 -3.61
CA VAL A 23 -8.69 -11.04 -3.21
C VAL A 23 -10.07 -10.40 -3.01
N CYS A 24 -10.15 -9.26 -2.34
CA CYS A 24 -11.42 -8.54 -2.16
C CYS A 24 -12.04 -8.11 -3.50
N ILE A 25 -11.25 -7.52 -4.40
CA ILE A 25 -11.73 -7.09 -5.72
C ILE A 25 -12.24 -8.29 -6.52
N MET A 26 -11.46 -9.37 -6.60
CA MET A 26 -11.86 -10.56 -7.35
C MET A 26 -13.09 -11.24 -6.75
N THR A 27 -13.19 -11.29 -5.42
CA THR A 27 -14.32 -11.94 -4.74
C THR A 27 -15.62 -11.16 -4.90
N PHE A 28 -15.59 -9.84 -4.70
CA PHE A 28 -16.80 -9.03 -4.60
C PHE A 28 -17.18 -8.31 -5.89
N LEU A 29 -16.21 -7.98 -6.75
CA LEU A 29 -16.45 -7.18 -7.97
C LEU A 29 -16.36 -8.00 -9.25
N TYR A 30 -15.62 -9.11 -9.24
CA TYR A 30 -15.48 -10.02 -10.39
C TYR A 30 -15.79 -11.48 -10.00
N PRO A 31 -16.95 -11.74 -9.38
CA PRO A 31 -17.29 -13.08 -8.92
C PRO A 31 -17.31 -14.06 -10.11
N GLY A 32 -16.65 -15.20 -9.93
CA GLY A 32 -16.57 -16.26 -10.95
C GLY A 32 -15.39 -16.13 -11.92
N VAL A 33 -14.59 -15.05 -11.86
CA VAL A 33 -13.32 -14.97 -12.58
C VAL A 33 -12.25 -15.71 -11.78
N GLY A 34 -11.67 -16.76 -12.36
CA GLY A 34 -10.63 -17.57 -11.71
C GLY A 34 -9.31 -16.81 -11.57
N LEU A 35 -8.66 -16.94 -10.41
CA LEU A 35 -7.33 -16.36 -10.19
C LEU A 35 -6.27 -17.10 -11.02
N THR A 36 -5.55 -16.39 -11.87
CA THR A 36 -4.39 -16.99 -12.55
C THR A 36 -3.11 -16.81 -11.74
N VAL A 37 -2.18 -17.76 -11.89
CA VAL A 37 -0.85 -17.68 -11.26
C VAL A 37 -0.10 -16.44 -11.74
N LYS A 38 -0.18 -16.13 -13.05
CA LYS A 38 0.48 -14.96 -13.64
C LYS A 38 0.00 -13.66 -12.98
N GLU A 39 -1.30 -13.44 -12.89
CA GLU A 39 -1.86 -12.23 -12.29
C GLU A 39 -1.53 -12.13 -10.81
N THR A 40 -1.67 -13.24 -10.08
CA THR A 40 -1.37 -13.28 -8.65
C THR A 40 0.09 -12.92 -8.37
N VAL A 41 1.04 -13.52 -9.09
CA VAL A 41 2.47 -13.21 -8.93
C VAL A 41 2.77 -11.76 -9.32
N SER A 42 2.16 -11.27 -10.40
CA SER A 42 2.33 -9.89 -10.86
C SER A 42 1.84 -8.89 -9.81
N VAL A 43 0.63 -9.10 -9.28
CA VAL A 43 0.05 -8.25 -8.23
C VAL A 43 0.91 -8.25 -6.98
N LEU A 44 1.35 -9.42 -6.49
CA LEU A 44 2.16 -9.52 -5.28
C LEU A 44 3.52 -8.82 -5.46
N GLY A 45 4.18 -9.05 -6.60
CA GLY A 45 5.47 -8.44 -6.91
C GLY A 45 5.38 -6.92 -6.99
N ILE A 46 4.43 -6.38 -7.77
CA ILE A 46 4.25 -4.94 -7.92
C ILE A 46 3.82 -4.29 -6.60
N SER A 47 2.94 -4.93 -5.84
CA SER A 47 2.52 -4.41 -4.53
C SER A 47 3.66 -4.38 -3.53
N GLY A 48 4.58 -5.35 -3.58
CA GLY A 48 5.82 -5.30 -2.81
C GLY A 48 6.72 -4.13 -3.20
N ILE A 49 6.84 -3.83 -4.50
CA ILE A 49 7.59 -2.65 -4.99
C ILE A 49 6.93 -1.35 -4.53
N ILE A 50 5.59 -1.28 -4.54
CA ILE A 50 4.83 -0.17 -3.94
C ILE A 50 5.18 0.00 -2.45
N GLY A 51 5.38 -1.10 -1.73
CA GLY A 51 5.88 -1.08 -0.35
C GLY A 51 7.20 -0.33 -0.19
N PHE A 52 8.15 -0.48 -1.13
CA PHE A 52 9.39 0.30 -1.12
C PHE A 52 9.15 1.79 -1.33
N LEU A 53 8.17 2.16 -2.17
CA LEU A 53 7.83 3.56 -2.40
C LEU A 53 7.39 4.26 -1.10
N SER A 54 6.81 3.53 -0.15
CA SER A 54 6.45 4.06 1.17
C SER A 54 7.66 4.51 2.02
N MET A 55 8.89 4.19 1.62
CA MET A 55 10.09 4.76 2.25
C MET A 55 10.22 6.27 2.02
N ILE A 56 9.56 6.84 1.00
CA ILE A 56 9.59 8.28 0.73
C ILE A 56 9.12 9.10 1.93
N PHE A 57 8.20 8.56 2.73
CA PHE A 57 7.69 9.19 3.96
C PHE A 57 8.71 9.27 5.11
N LYS A 58 9.90 8.65 4.95
CA LYS A 58 11.01 8.74 5.90
C LYS A 58 12.09 9.74 5.49
N THR A 59 11.91 10.41 4.34
CA THR A 59 12.83 11.45 3.87
C THR A 59 12.46 12.81 4.45
N ASP A 60 13.34 13.79 4.31
CA ASP A 60 13.10 15.17 4.75
C ASP A 60 12.19 15.97 3.79
N LEU A 61 11.55 15.28 2.84
CA LEU A 61 10.62 15.92 1.92
C LEU A 61 9.39 16.47 2.66
N PRO A 62 8.83 17.60 2.19
CA PRO A 62 7.54 18.07 2.67
C PRO A 62 6.48 16.97 2.53
N MET A 63 5.63 16.82 3.54
CA MET A 63 4.63 15.76 3.58
C MET A 63 3.75 15.73 2.32
N SER A 64 3.37 16.91 1.82
CA SER A 64 2.59 17.05 0.57
C SER A 64 3.34 16.51 -0.65
N ALA A 65 4.63 16.81 -0.77
CA ALA A 65 5.47 16.30 -1.85
C ALA A 65 5.66 14.79 -1.76
N ALA A 66 5.90 14.25 -0.57
CA ALA A 66 6.02 12.81 -0.34
C ALA A 66 4.73 12.08 -0.73
N PHE A 67 3.56 12.62 -0.37
CA PHE A 67 2.27 12.07 -0.79
C PHE A 67 2.06 12.11 -2.30
N ALA A 68 2.40 13.23 -2.95
CA ALA A 68 2.26 13.36 -4.40
C ALA A 68 3.15 12.35 -5.14
N ILE A 69 4.43 12.23 -4.74
CA ILE A 69 5.37 11.27 -5.31
C ILE A 69 4.89 9.84 -5.09
N HIS A 70 4.43 9.53 -3.87
CA HIS A 70 3.91 8.20 -3.57
C HIS A 70 2.70 7.87 -4.44
N PHE A 71 1.71 8.76 -4.51
CA PHE A 71 0.51 8.56 -5.31
C PHE A 71 0.80 8.39 -6.80
N ILE A 72 1.66 9.23 -7.37
CA ILE A 72 2.05 9.13 -8.78
C ILE A 72 2.82 7.82 -9.03
N GLY A 73 3.76 7.47 -8.15
CA GLY A 73 4.55 6.25 -8.29
C GLY A 73 3.69 4.98 -8.15
N THR A 74 2.74 4.94 -7.21
CA THR A 74 1.81 3.80 -7.10
C THR A 74 0.89 3.71 -8.32
N PHE A 75 0.46 4.84 -8.87
CA PHE A 75 -0.35 4.84 -10.08
C PHE A 75 0.43 4.33 -11.30
N ILE A 76 1.68 4.75 -11.48
CA ILE A 76 2.56 4.23 -12.55
C ILE A 76 2.76 2.71 -12.40
N LEU A 77 3.01 2.24 -11.18
CA LEU A 77 3.17 0.81 -10.90
C LEU A 77 1.87 0.03 -11.15
N PHE A 78 0.71 0.60 -10.83
CA PHE A 78 -0.60 0.04 -11.18
C PHE A 78 -0.79 -0.07 -12.70
N MET A 79 -0.46 0.97 -13.47
CA MET A 79 -0.53 0.95 -14.94
C MET A 79 0.41 -0.11 -15.54
N LEU A 80 1.62 -0.24 -14.99
CA LEU A 80 2.58 -1.28 -15.38
C LEU A 80 2.02 -2.68 -15.13
N MET A 81 1.46 -2.92 -13.94
CA MET A 81 0.83 -4.19 -13.58
C MET A 81 -0.33 -4.53 -14.52
N ALA A 82 -1.22 -3.56 -14.79
CA ALA A 82 -2.33 -3.75 -15.71
C ALA A 82 -1.83 -4.10 -17.13
N THR A 83 -0.75 -3.45 -17.60
CA THR A 83 -0.12 -3.74 -18.89
C THR A 83 0.44 -5.17 -18.94
N ILE A 84 1.17 -5.60 -17.89
CA ILE A 84 1.73 -6.96 -17.79
C ILE A 84 0.64 -8.04 -17.84
N ASN A 85 -0.50 -7.77 -17.23
CA ASN A 85 -1.63 -8.70 -17.16
C ASN A 85 -2.65 -8.53 -18.29
N HIS A 86 -2.42 -7.60 -19.23
CA HIS A 86 -3.36 -7.25 -20.31
C HIS A 86 -4.75 -6.84 -19.80
N TRP A 87 -4.81 -6.22 -18.62
CA TRP A 87 -6.05 -5.69 -18.07
C TRP A 87 -6.46 -4.42 -18.81
N VAL A 88 -7.74 -4.34 -19.18
CA VAL A 88 -8.29 -3.14 -19.80
C VAL A 88 -8.47 -2.07 -18.72
N ILE A 89 -7.82 -0.93 -18.92
CA ILE A 89 -7.91 0.22 -18.02
C ILE A 89 -9.02 1.13 -18.53
N ASN A 90 -10.11 1.20 -17.76
CA ASN A 90 -11.22 2.11 -18.03
C ASN A 90 -11.42 3.07 -16.85
N ILE A 91 -12.41 3.95 -16.96
CA ILE A 91 -12.73 4.92 -15.90
C ILE A 91 -13.04 4.20 -14.57
N SER A 92 -13.75 3.07 -14.61
CA SER A 92 -14.05 2.27 -13.41
C SER A 92 -12.78 1.73 -12.75
N SER A 93 -11.79 1.29 -13.53
CA SER A 93 -10.48 0.87 -13.02
C SER A 93 -9.75 2.00 -12.30
N ILE A 94 -9.80 3.23 -12.85
CA ILE A 94 -9.17 4.41 -12.25
C ILE A 94 -9.89 4.80 -10.94
N VAL A 95 -11.22 4.81 -10.95
CA VAL A 95 -12.03 5.08 -9.75
C VAL A 95 -11.74 4.04 -8.66
N MET A 96 -11.63 2.77 -9.03
CA MET A 96 -11.28 1.69 -8.10
C MET A 96 -9.88 1.87 -7.51
N PHE A 97 -8.89 2.24 -8.33
CA PHE A 97 -7.55 2.57 -7.85
C PHE A 97 -7.58 3.70 -6.81
N ILE A 98 -8.27 4.80 -7.11
CA ILE A 98 -8.39 5.94 -6.20
C ILE A 98 -9.07 5.51 -4.88
N LEU A 99 -10.16 4.74 -4.97
CA LEU A 99 -10.88 4.25 -3.80
C LEU A 99 -9.98 3.37 -2.92
N MET A 100 -9.26 2.42 -3.52
CA MET A 100 -8.35 1.55 -2.78
C MET A 100 -7.20 2.33 -2.15
N TYR A 101 -6.65 3.32 -2.86
CA TYR A 101 -5.62 4.19 -2.32
C TYR A 101 -6.10 4.95 -1.07
N VAL A 102 -7.30 5.53 -1.14
CA VAL A 102 -7.91 6.25 0.00
C VAL A 102 -8.16 5.30 1.18
N VAL A 103 -8.68 4.09 0.93
CA VAL A 103 -8.93 3.09 1.98
C VAL A 103 -7.63 2.67 2.68
N ILE A 104 -6.60 2.30 1.91
CA ILE A 104 -5.30 1.91 2.47
C ILE A 104 -4.70 3.07 3.27
N TRP A 105 -4.76 4.29 2.73
CA TRP A 105 -4.26 5.48 3.41
C TRP A 105 -4.98 5.72 4.74
N LEU A 106 -6.30 5.55 4.77
CA LEU A 106 -7.12 5.72 5.98
C LEU A 106 -6.76 4.66 7.04
N ILE A 107 -6.55 3.40 6.63
CA ILE A 107 -6.05 2.34 7.53
C ILE A 107 -4.68 2.74 8.12
N CYS A 108 -3.74 3.18 7.28
CA CYS A 108 -2.43 3.62 7.72
C CYS A 108 -2.51 4.81 8.71
N LEU A 109 -3.38 5.77 8.46
CA LEU A 109 -3.60 6.93 9.33
C LEU A 109 -4.12 6.51 10.72
N LEU A 110 -5.07 5.57 10.76
CA LEU A 110 -5.62 5.04 12.00
C LEU A 110 -4.56 4.29 12.82
N GLU A 111 -3.74 3.47 12.17
CA GLU A 111 -2.65 2.74 12.83
C GLU A 111 -1.56 3.67 13.36
N GLN A 112 -1.21 4.74 12.61
CA GLN A 112 -0.31 5.78 13.09
C GLN A 112 -0.89 6.49 14.32
N LYS A 113 -2.17 6.88 14.29
CA LYS A 113 -2.83 7.54 15.43
C LYS A 113 -2.81 6.68 16.69
N LYS A 114 -3.12 5.37 16.56
CA LYS A 114 -3.02 4.42 17.68
C LYS A 114 -1.61 4.34 18.24
N THR A 115 -0.60 4.31 17.36
CA THR A 115 0.81 4.24 17.75
C THR A 115 1.25 5.48 18.52
N VAL A 116 0.88 6.67 18.04
CA VAL A 116 1.16 7.94 18.72
C VAL A 116 0.50 7.99 20.10
N ASN A 117 -0.79 7.64 20.19
CA ASN A 117 -1.50 7.60 21.47
C ASN A 117 -0.83 6.66 22.47
N ARG A 118 -0.43 5.46 22.03
CA ARG A 118 0.28 4.49 22.87
C ARG A 118 1.63 5.02 23.38
N ILE A 119 2.35 5.79 22.57
CA ILE A 119 3.62 6.42 22.98
C ILE A 119 3.34 7.50 24.03
N ASN A 120 2.37 8.38 23.79
CA ASN A 120 1.99 9.45 24.71
C ASN A 120 1.53 8.90 26.06
N ASP A 121 0.74 7.83 26.08
CA ASP A 121 0.32 7.16 27.31
C ASP A 121 1.50 6.61 28.12
N ARG A 122 2.51 6.04 27.45
CA ARG A 122 3.73 5.55 28.09
C ARG A 122 4.57 6.69 28.67
N ILE A 123 4.66 7.83 27.98
CA ILE A 123 5.36 9.02 28.49
C ILE A 123 4.63 9.58 29.71
N LYS A 124 3.30 9.73 29.64
CA LYS A 124 2.49 10.23 30.76
C LYS A 124 2.63 9.33 32.00
N LYS A 125 2.60 8.01 31.83
CA LYS A 125 2.80 7.05 32.94
C LYS A 125 4.20 7.11 33.55
N ARG A 126 5.23 7.44 32.77
CA ARG A 126 6.61 7.62 33.27
C ARG A 126 6.79 8.93 34.03
N ASN A 127 6.12 10.00 33.62
CA ASN A 127 6.22 11.33 34.26
C ASN A 127 5.33 11.48 35.50
N LEU A 128 4.40 10.54 35.73
CA LEU A 128 3.56 10.47 36.93
C LEU A 128 4.18 9.61 38.06
N LYS A 129 5.30 8.93 37.79
CA LYS A 129 6.17 8.28 38.78
C LYS A 129 7.32 9.22 39.12
#